data_AF-A0A8T9QFU0-F1
#
_entry.id   AF-A0A8T9QFU0-F1
#
_cell.length_a   1.000
_cell.length_b   1.000
_cell.length_c   1.000
_cell.angle_alpha   90.00
_cell.angle_beta   90.00
_cell.angle_gamma   90.00
#
_symmetry.space_group_name_H-M   'P 1'
#
loop_
_entity.id
_entity.type
_entity.pdbx_description
1 polymer ?
#
loop_
_entity_poly.entity_id
_entity_poly.type
_entity_poly.pdbx_seq_one_letter_code
_entity_poly.pdbx_strand_id
1 'polypeptide(L)' 'MSVLLNDGTGSLTASPANATVAAGEQTTGLALGDIDGDGDLDFVTTNYLGSPSSSVRINNGSGVFTAPAVGQK' A
#
# COMPACT_ATOMS: atom_id res chain seq x y z
N MET A 1 -4.95 -8.25 1.96
CA MET A 1 -5.36 -6.93 2.50
C MET A 1 -6.29 -6.27 1.51
N SER A 2 -7.40 -5.68 1.96
CA SER A 2 -8.28 -4.83 1.14
C SER A 2 -8.01 -3.36 1.44
N VAL A 3 -8.16 -2.50 0.43
CA VAL A 3 -8.05 -1.04 0.59
C VAL A 3 -9.43 -0.44 0.38
N LEU A 4 -9.83 0.44 1.30
CA LEU A 4 -11.05 1.23 1.19
C LEU A 4 -10.67 2.70 1.05
N LEU A 5 -11.26 3.38 0.07
CA LEU A 5 -11.09 4.79 -0.19
C LEU A 5 -12.15 5.58 0.56
N ASN A 6 -11.71 6.59 1.30
CA ASN A 6 -12.57 7.54 1.97
C ASN A 6 -12.89 8.69 1.01
N ASP A 7 -14.17 9.03 0.87
CA ASP A 7 -14.61 10.17 0.06
C ASP A 7 -14.53 11.52 0.81
N GLY A 8 -14.01 11.53 2.04
CA GLY A 8 -13.89 12.73 2.88
C GLY A 8 -15.17 13.09 3.64
N THR A 9 -16.27 12.37 3.38
CA THR A 9 -17.55 12.53 4.09
C THR A 9 -17.81 11.39 5.08
N GLY A 10 -16.87 10.46 5.21
CA GLY A 10 -16.96 9.29 6.08
C GLY A 10 -17.51 8.05 5.39
N SER A 11 -17.73 8.10 4.07
CA SER A 11 -18.08 6.93 3.28
C SER A 11 -16.82 6.20 2.82
N LEU A 12 -16.78 4.89 3.03
CA LEU A 12 -15.69 4.02 2.61
C LEU A 12 -16.13 3.12 1.46
N THR A 13 -15.42 3.18 0.34
CA THR A 13 -15.70 2.34 -0.84
C THR A 13 -14.48 1.47 -1.15
N ALA A 14 -14.69 0.25 -1.65
CA ALA A 14 -13.55 -0.59 -2.03
C ALA A 14 -12.77 0.09 -3.18
N SER A 15 -11.43 0.07 -3.10
CA SER A 15 -10.59 0.59 -4.18
C SER A 15 -10.93 -0.13 -5.50
N PRO A 16 -11.20 0.61 -6.59
CA PRO A 16 -11.68 0.04 -7.84
C PRO A 16 -10.63 -0.82 -8.57
N ALA A 17 -9.34 -0.70 -8.23
CA ALA A 17 -8.26 -1.35 -8.98
C ALA A 17 -7.55 -2.51 -8.26
N ASN A 18 -7.74 -2.70 -6.95
CA ASN A 18 -7.10 -3.80 -6.22
C ASN A 18 -7.97 -4.23 -5.03
N ALA A 19 -8.90 -5.15 -5.27
CA ALA A 19 -9.65 -5.81 -4.19
C ALA A 19 -8.69 -6.50 -3.19
N THR A 20 -7.49 -6.85 -3.64
CA THR A 20 -6.42 -7.41 -2.82
C THR A 20 -5.09 -6.78 -3.19
N VAL A 21 -4.51 -6.00 -2.28
CA VAL A 21 -3.13 -5.55 -2.42
C VAL A 21 -2.23 -6.60 -1.81
N ALA A 22 -1.29 -7.14 -2.59
CA ALA A 22 -0.26 -8.01 -2.08
C ALA A 22 0.56 -7.20 -1.08
N ALA A 23 0.51 -7.51 0.21
CA ALA A 23 1.21 -6.76 1.26
C ALA A 23 2.25 -7.61 1.99
N GLY A 24 2.51 -8.82 1.51
CA GLY A 24 3.25 -9.87 2.18
C GLY A 24 2.37 -10.76 3.05
N GLU A 25 2.94 -11.87 3.51
CA GLU A 25 2.27 -12.88 4.35
C GLU A 25 2.49 -12.57 5.84
N GLN A 26 1.45 -12.76 6.67
CA GLN A 26 1.48 -12.44 8.11
C GLN A 26 2.01 -11.03 8.40
N THR A 27 1.32 -10.03 7.85
CA THR A 27 1.62 -8.62 8.12
C THR A 27 1.44 -8.30 9.60
N THR A 28 2.47 -7.75 10.23
CA THR A 28 2.50 -7.39 11.66
C THR A 28 2.51 -5.88 11.90
N GLY A 29 2.81 -5.09 10.87
CA GLY A 29 2.90 -3.63 10.97
C GLY A 29 2.60 -2.97 9.64
N LEU A 30 2.08 -1.74 9.72
CA LEU A 30 1.74 -0.87 8.59
C LEU A 30 2.14 0.57 8.94
N ALA A 31 2.80 1.23 8.00
CA ALA A 31 3.10 2.66 8.05
C ALA A 31 2.68 3.34 6.74
N LEU A 32 2.25 4.60 6.83
CA LEU A 32 1.87 5.44 5.69
C LEU A 32 2.85 6.61 5.56
N GLY A 33 3.15 7.00 4.33
CA GLY A 33 3.97 8.16 4.02
C GLY A 33 4.08 8.35 2.51
N ASP A 34 4.45 9.55 2.07
CA ASP A 34 4.75 9.85 0.66
C ASP A 34 6.20 9.40 0.38
N ILE A 35 6.36 8.28 -0.35
CA ILE A 35 7.64 7.60 -0.56
C ILE A 35 8.28 8.06 -1.87
N ASP A 36 7.49 8.35 -2.90
CA ASP A 36 7.99 8.76 -4.22
C ASP A 36 7.91 10.27 -4.49
N GLY A 37 7.27 11.03 -3.60
CA GLY A 37 7.24 12.49 -3.60
C GLY A 37 6.15 13.09 -4.48
N ASP A 38 5.11 12.34 -4.83
CA ASP A 38 4.01 12.79 -5.68
C ASP A 38 2.86 13.47 -4.91
N GLY A 39 2.91 13.42 -3.57
CA GLY A 39 1.93 14.04 -2.68
C GLY A 39 0.79 13.11 -2.26
N ASP A 40 0.75 11.88 -2.74
CA ASP A 40 -0.18 10.85 -2.31
C ASP A 40 0.42 9.94 -1.22
N LEU A 41 -0.43 9.38 -0.35
CA LEU A 41 0.05 8.46 0.68
C LEU A 41 0.32 7.07 0.10
N ASP A 42 1.57 6.64 0.21
CA ASP A 42 2.03 5.27 0.01
C ASP A 42 1.99 4.48 1.31
N PHE A 43 2.29 3.18 1.23
CA PHE A 43 2.43 2.37 2.44
C PHE A 43 3.60 1.39 2.44
N VAL A 44 4.07 1.09 3.65
CA VAL A 44 5.04 0.03 3.94
C VAL A 44 4.44 -0.93 4.94
N THR A 45 4.57 -2.22 4.67
CA THR A 45 4.21 -3.30 5.60
C THR A 45 5.43 -4.08 6.06
N THR A 46 5.38 -4.52 7.32
CA THR A 46 6.32 -5.52 7.86
C THR A 46 5.61 -6.85 7.97
N ASN A 47 6.28 -7.91 7.54
CA ASN A 47 5.72 -9.24 7.40
C ASN A 47 6.60 -10.24 8.13
N TYR A 48 5.98 -11.21 8.81
CA TYR A 48 6.70 -12.21 9.58
C TYR A 48 6.12 -13.60 9.35
N LEU A 49 6.67 -14.32 8.37
CA LEU A 49 6.37 -15.73 8.11
C LEU A 49 7.68 -16.52 8.16
N GLY A 50 8.19 -16.77 9.37
CA GLY A 50 9.46 -17.48 9.61
C GLY A 50 10.73 -16.71 9.19
N SER A 51 10.62 -15.73 8.32
CA SER A 51 11.67 -14.77 7.98
C SER A 51 11.07 -13.36 7.86
N PRO A 52 11.63 -12.36 8.56
CA PRO A 52 11.12 -11.00 8.49
C PRO A 52 11.34 -10.43 7.08
N SER A 53 10.33 -9.78 6.54
CA SER A 53 10.39 -9.07 5.26
C SER A 53 9.55 -7.80 5.31
N SER A 54 9.79 -6.91 4.36
CA SER A 54 9.01 -5.68 4.20
C SER A 54 8.49 -5.58 2.78
N SER A 55 7.30 -5.01 2.61
CA SER A 55 6.74 -4.70 1.29
C SER A 55 6.40 -3.22 1.23
N VAL A 56 6.79 -2.57 0.14
CA VAL A 56 6.44 -1.18 -0.16
C VAL A 56 5.39 -1.17 -1.26
N ARG A 57 4.40 -0.29 -1.16
CA ARG A 57 3.40 -0.09 -2.21
C ARG A 57 3.18 1.39 -2.48
N ILE A 58 3.33 1.75 -3.74
CA ILE A 58 3.19 3.10 -4.27
C ILE A 58 1.76 3.31 -4.74
N ASN A 59 1.10 4.34 -4.22
CA ASN A 59 -0.20 4.83 -4.64
C ASN A 59 -0.03 5.78 -5.83
N ASN A 60 -1.03 5.87 -6.69
CA ASN A 60 -1.04 6.80 -7.82
C ASN A 60 -2.13 7.89 -7.68
N GLY A 61 -2.51 8.20 -6.45
CA GLY A 61 -3.61 9.11 -6.11
C GLY A 61 -5.02 8.59 -6.37
N SER A 62 -5.18 7.54 -7.16
CA SER A 62 -6.48 6.92 -7.45
C SER A 62 -6.77 5.68 -6.59
N GLY A 63 -5.95 5.44 -5.56
CA GLY A 63 -6.07 4.26 -4.71
C GLY A 63 -5.56 2.98 -5.35
N VAL A 64 -4.76 3.09 -6.43
CA VAL A 64 -4.11 1.97 -7.08
C VAL A 64 -2.71 1.82 -6.53
N PHE A 65 -2.46 0.70 -5.84
CA PHE A 65 -1.20 0.43 -5.17
C PHE A 65 -0.35 -0.56 -5.97
N THR A 66 0.89 -0.21 -6.28
CA THR A 66 1.81 -1.03 -7.08
C THR A 66 3.16 -1.23 -6.37
N ALA A 67 3.93 -2.24 -6.77
CA ALA A 67 5.31 -2.35 -6.27
C ALA A 67 6.14 -1.19 -6.84
N PRO A 68 7.14 -0.66 -6.08
CA PRO A 68 8.02 0.37 -6.59
C PRO A 68 8.64 -0.05 -7.91
N ALA A 69 8.77 0.88 -8.85
CA ALA A 69 9.54 0.63 -10.05
C ALA A 69 10.97 0.24 -9.64
N VAL A 70 11.47 -0.89 -10.15
CA VAL A 70 12.86 -1.29 -9.91
C VAL A 70 13.76 -0.33 -10.69
N GLY A 71 14.24 0.72 -10.02
CA GLY A 71 15.35 1.52 -10.50
C GLY A 71 16.63 0.71 -10.40
N GLN A 72 17.11 0.15 -11.52
CA GLN A 72 18.50 -0.30 -11.64
C GLN A 72 19.40 0.92 -11.33
N LYS A 73 20.24 0.82 -10.33
CA LYS A 73 21.26 1.81 -10.01
C LYS A 73 22.61 1.14 -9.79
#